data_AF-A0A6J0U8A1-F1
#
_entry.id   AF-A0A6J0U8A1-F1
#
_cell.length_a   1.000
_cell.length_b   1.000
_cell.length_c   1.000
_cell.angle_alpha   90.00
_cell.angle_beta   90.00
_cell.angle_gamma   90.00
#
_symmetry.space_group_name_H-M   'P 1'
#
loop_
_entity.id
_entity.type
_entity.pdbx_description
1 polymer ?
#
loop_
_entity_poly.entity_id
_entity_poly.type
_entity_poly.pdbx_seq_one_letter_code
_entity_poly.pdbx_strand_id
1 'polypeptide(L)'
;MGAFSWAPPRLCRLLLPLGVFFLFLLYFSSRHLHLPHSACIWGGRPCPWFGQAPPDKEDEEKIPPRPVSTEMPSYGLTSETPDSPFQEHQFQIQRLISAFKASLTPNEQILLQGYLSGWKELIKFMDALGAAFGLISRETQNKISIMEHHQRGEHGHHYRTVQSMVTFELANGLVGFQSLPEDQPPSGCRTLLRLHRALKWLELFLHKLRTSKKDGDPSQMCAEAYREALAPYHRWWVRQAVALAFLAMPSRQELYRIVSPKGEQKGQAMLLAAIGNLARVYNITQEVYASHGMLELP
;
A
#
# COMPACT_ATOMS: atom_id res chain seq x y z
N MET A 1 11.36 -37.03 -29.18
CA MET A 1 11.46 -35.77 -29.94
C MET A 1 10.07 -35.15 -29.94
N GLY A 2 9.91 -34.05 -29.19
CA GLY A 2 8.62 -33.45 -28.87
C GLY A 2 8.13 -32.49 -29.96
N ALA A 3 6.84 -32.55 -30.25
CA ALA A 3 6.14 -31.61 -31.12
C ALA A 3 5.84 -30.32 -30.34
N PHE A 4 6.43 -29.21 -30.80
CA PHE A 4 6.06 -27.85 -30.37
C PHE A 4 4.71 -27.48 -31.00
N SER A 5 3.68 -27.30 -30.17
CA SER A 5 2.40 -26.77 -30.63
C SER A 5 2.51 -25.26 -30.86
N TRP A 6 2.36 -24.86 -32.13
CA TRP A 6 2.26 -23.48 -32.57
C TRP A 6 1.00 -22.81 -31.99
N ALA A 7 1.17 -21.66 -31.34
CA ALA A 7 0.05 -20.77 -31.03
C ALA A 7 -0.50 -20.16 -32.33
N PRO A 8 -1.83 -20.00 -32.49
CA PRO A 8 -2.40 -19.57 -33.76
C PRO A 8 -2.08 -18.08 -34.03
N PRO A 9 -1.77 -17.70 -35.29
CA PRO A 9 -1.30 -16.36 -35.68
C PRO A 9 -2.30 -15.21 -35.45
N ARG A 10 -3.51 -15.51 -34.94
CA ARG A 10 -4.56 -14.53 -34.61
C ARG A 10 -4.40 -13.93 -33.21
N LEU A 11 -3.84 -14.67 -32.24
CA LEU A 11 -3.60 -14.17 -30.88
C LEU A 11 -2.41 -13.19 -30.84
N CYS A 12 -1.34 -13.44 -31.61
CA CYS A 12 -0.21 -12.52 -31.72
C CYS A 12 -0.58 -11.18 -32.39
N ARG A 13 -1.57 -11.14 -33.30
CA ARG A 13 -2.00 -9.89 -33.97
C ARG A 13 -2.82 -8.96 -33.08
N LEU A 14 -3.39 -9.44 -31.97
CA LEU A 14 -4.11 -8.63 -30.99
C LEU A 14 -3.24 -8.26 -29.77
N LEU A 15 -2.33 -9.14 -29.36
CA LEU A 15 -1.41 -8.89 -28.25
C LEU A 15 -0.33 -7.86 -28.58
N LEU A 16 0.16 -7.80 -29.82
CA LEU A 16 1.12 -6.78 -30.25
C LEU A 16 0.57 -5.34 -30.17
N PRO A 17 -0.61 -5.00 -30.74
CA PRO A 17 -1.14 -3.65 -30.66
C PRO A 17 -1.56 -3.27 -29.24
N LEU A 18 -2.03 -4.23 -28.41
CA LEU A 18 -2.32 -3.99 -26.98
C LEU A 18 -1.04 -3.71 -26.17
N GLY A 19 0.04 -4.45 -26.44
CA GLY A 19 1.35 -4.21 -25.81
C GLY A 19 1.98 -2.88 -26.26
N VAL A 20 1.89 -2.56 -27.55
CA VAL A 20 2.35 -1.27 -28.09
C VAL A 20 1.51 -0.12 -27.57
N PHE A 21 0.19 -0.27 -27.46
CA PHE A 21 -0.71 0.73 -26.86
C PHE A 21 -0.43 0.91 -25.37
N PHE A 22 -0.15 -0.16 -24.63
CA PHE A 22 0.26 -0.07 -23.22
C PHE A 22 1.62 0.61 -23.07
N LEU A 23 2.60 0.32 -23.94
CA LEU A 23 3.90 1.00 -23.97
C LEU A 23 3.76 2.47 -24.37
N PHE A 24 2.87 2.81 -25.30
CA PHE A 24 2.56 4.19 -25.66
C PHE A 24 1.86 4.93 -24.53
N LEU A 25 0.90 4.30 -23.84
CA LEU A 25 0.26 4.88 -22.66
C LEU A 25 1.29 5.12 -21.56
N LEU A 26 2.17 4.16 -21.27
CA LEU A 26 3.28 4.33 -20.33
C LEU A 26 4.22 5.46 -20.75
N TYR A 27 4.61 5.51 -22.03
CA TYR A 27 5.48 6.54 -22.59
C TYR A 27 4.86 7.94 -22.54
N PHE A 28 3.57 8.07 -22.88
CA PHE A 28 2.84 9.34 -22.79
C PHE A 28 2.58 9.75 -21.34
N SER A 29 2.32 8.81 -20.42
CA SER A 29 2.26 9.13 -19.00
C SER A 29 3.63 9.56 -18.43
N SER A 30 4.74 8.98 -18.92
CA SER A 30 6.09 9.41 -18.57
C SER A 30 6.47 10.77 -19.17
N ARG A 31 5.88 11.17 -20.30
CA ARG A 31 6.08 12.51 -20.89
C ARG A 31 5.16 13.58 -20.29
N HIS A 32 3.99 13.20 -19.78
CA HIS A 32 3.11 14.10 -19.03
C HIS A 32 3.54 14.27 -17.56
N LEU A 33 4.37 13.35 -17.04
CA LEU A 33 5.19 13.54 -15.84
C LEU A 33 6.45 14.32 -16.20
N HIS A 34 6.29 15.57 -16.65
CA HIS A 34 7.35 16.57 -16.49
C HIS A 34 7.44 16.90 -15.00
N LEU A 35 7.93 15.96 -14.19
CA LEU A 35 8.58 16.31 -12.93
C LEU A 35 9.87 17.04 -13.32
N PRO A 36 10.14 18.25 -12.79
CA PRO A 36 11.44 18.86 -12.97
C PRO A 36 12.50 17.87 -12.47
N HIS A 37 13.34 17.41 -13.39
CA HIS A 37 14.56 16.68 -13.09
C HIS A 37 15.52 17.62 -12.37
N SER A 38 15.38 17.68 -11.05
CA SER A 38 16.41 18.23 -10.18
C SER A 38 16.50 17.40 -8.91
N ALA A 39 16.81 16.12 -9.09
CA ALA A 39 17.42 15.29 -8.05
C ALA A 39 18.84 14.97 -8.52
N CYS A 40 19.82 15.71 -7.97
CA CYS A 40 21.23 15.39 -8.10
C CYS A 40 21.45 13.98 -7.54
N ILE A 41 21.94 13.06 -8.38
CA ILE A 41 22.35 11.72 -7.95
C ILE A 41 23.87 11.68 -7.99
N TRP A 42 24.49 11.65 -6.81
CA TRP A 42 25.87 11.17 -6.67
C TRP A 42 25.90 10.11 -5.57
N GLY A 43 26.30 8.88 -5.92
CA GLY A 43 26.66 7.84 -4.94
C GLY A 43 25.55 7.13 -4.15
N GLY A 44 24.26 7.28 -4.48
CA GLY A 44 23.20 6.42 -3.94
C GLY A 44 22.75 6.68 -2.49
N ARG A 45 22.82 7.92 -1.98
CA ARG A 45 22.12 8.35 -0.75
C ARG A 45 21.36 9.68 -0.98
N PRO A 46 20.25 9.97 -0.26
CA PRO A 46 19.59 11.27 -0.32
C PRO A 46 20.50 12.39 0.22
N CYS A 47 20.59 13.53 -0.47
CA CYS A 47 21.36 14.69 -0.01
C CYS A 47 20.79 15.25 1.31
N PRO A 48 21.63 15.60 2.31
CA PRO A 48 21.17 16.35 3.46
C PRO A 48 21.12 17.85 3.09
N TRP A 49 19.91 18.32 2.78
CA TRP A 49 19.48 19.72 2.71
C TRP A 49 20.09 20.67 1.66
N PHE A 50 19.20 21.50 1.11
CA PHE A 50 19.49 22.69 0.32
C PHE A 50 19.97 23.84 1.23
N GLY A 51 21.04 24.53 0.81
CA GLY A 51 21.35 25.88 1.30
C GLY A 51 22.65 26.04 2.06
N GLN A 52 23.79 25.65 1.47
CA GLN A 52 25.11 26.31 1.62
C GLN A 52 26.08 25.74 0.55
N ALA A 53 27.03 26.56 0.10
CA ALA A 53 27.96 26.23 -0.98
C ALA A 53 28.86 25.01 -0.63
N PRO A 54 29.25 24.18 -1.62
CA PRO A 54 30.04 22.97 -1.37
C PRO A 54 31.46 23.32 -0.89
N PRO A 55 32.05 22.54 0.03
CA PRO A 55 33.46 22.70 0.41
C PRO A 55 34.39 22.21 -0.70
N ASP A 56 35.51 22.92 -0.87
CA ASP A 56 36.53 22.64 -1.88
C ASP A 56 37.21 21.28 -1.63
N LYS A 57 37.62 20.66 -2.75
CA LYS A 57 38.31 19.37 -2.77
C LYS A 57 39.70 19.50 -2.15
N GLU A 58 39.84 19.06 -0.90
CA GLU A 58 41.06 18.52 -0.31
C GLU A 58 40.65 17.86 1.03
N ASP A 59 41.39 16.84 1.45
CA ASP A 59 41.17 15.99 2.65
C ASP A 59 40.35 14.70 2.44
N GLU A 60 40.67 13.97 1.37
CA GLU A 60 40.48 12.53 1.30
C GLU A 60 41.73 11.81 1.84
N GLU A 61 41.96 11.81 3.16
CA GLU A 61 42.93 10.87 3.75
C GLU A 61 42.72 10.62 5.25
N LYS A 62 42.44 9.35 5.58
CA LYS A 62 42.73 8.59 6.83
C LYS A 62 41.53 7.84 7.40
N ILE A 63 41.41 6.57 7.01
CA ILE A 63 40.81 5.52 7.85
C ILE A 63 41.76 4.31 7.83
N PRO A 64 42.30 3.87 8.98
CA PRO A 64 43.19 2.70 9.04
C PRO A 64 42.40 1.37 9.05
N PRO A 65 43.01 0.25 8.60
CA PRO A 65 42.32 -1.03 8.51
C PRO A 65 42.18 -1.70 9.88
N ARG A 66 41.05 -2.37 10.11
CA ARG A 66 40.79 -3.19 11.32
C ARG A 66 41.08 -4.66 11.03
N PRO A 67 41.72 -5.42 11.95
CA PRO A 67 42.17 -6.78 11.67
C PRO A 67 41.04 -7.82 11.77
N VAL A 68 41.22 -8.89 10.98
CA VAL A 68 40.51 -10.16 11.05
C VAL A 68 40.90 -10.90 12.33
N SER A 69 39.92 -11.46 13.05
CA SER A 69 40.16 -12.58 13.97
C SER A 69 38.90 -13.44 14.11
N THR A 70 39.12 -14.72 13.83
CA THR A 70 38.29 -15.90 14.02
C THR A 70 38.02 -16.15 15.52
N GLU A 71 36.80 -16.55 15.90
CA GLU A 71 36.49 -17.76 16.70
C GLU A 71 35.05 -17.75 17.28
N MET A 72 34.41 -18.92 17.21
CA MET A 72 33.12 -19.27 17.82
C MET A 72 33.31 -19.75 19.26
N PRO A 73 32.30 -19.58 20.13
CA PRO A 73 31.97 -20.60 21.11
C PRO A 73 30.51 -21.07 21.03
N SER A 74 30.34 -22.38 21.19
CA SER A 74 29.06 -23.09 21.25
C SER A 74 28.48 -23.09 22.66
N TYR A 75 27.17 -22.93 22.83
CA TYR A 75 26.31 -23.76 23.71
C TYR A 75 24.83 -23.33 23.67
N GLY A 76 23.92 -24.29 23.83
CA GLY A 76 22.61 -24.05 24.47
C GLY A 76 21.37 -24.14 23.56
N LEU A 77 20.74 -25.32 23.54
CA LEU A 77 19.44 -25.61 22.94
C LEU A 77 18.30 -25.01 23.78
N THR A 78 17.51 -24.08 23.22
CA THR A 78 16.11 -23.85 23.62
C THR A 78 15.24 -23.82 22.37
N SER A 79 14.27 -24.74 22.35
CA SER A 79 13.32 -24.97 21.27
C SER A 79 12.26 -23.87 21.26
N GLU A 80 12.48 -22.84 20.45
CA GLU A 80 11.42 -22.07 19.80
C GLU A 80 11.89 -21.88 18.36
N THR A 81 11.14 -22.40 17.39
CA THR A 81 11.47 -22.22 15.96
C THR A 81 11.47 -20.72 15.65
N PRO A 82 12.60 -20.11 15.27
CA PRO A 82 12.61 -18.73 14.83
C PRO A 82 11.81 -18.65 13.54
N ASP A 83 10.85 -17.71 13.46
CA ASP A 83 10.18 -17.37 12.21
C ASP A 83 11.24 -17.19 11.12
N SER A 84 11.11 -17.96 10.05
CA SER A 84 12.04 -17.91 8.92
C SER A 84 12.02 -16.51 8.30
N PRO A 85 13.16 -15.94 7.85
CA PRO A 85 13.20 -14.63 7.16
C PRO A 85 12.23 -14.53 5.96
N PHE A 86 11.84 -15.69 5.40
CA PHE A 86 10.86 -15.80 4.33
C PHE A 86 9.41 -15.48 4.77
N GLN A 87 9.06 -15.63 6.06
CA GLN A 87 7.71 -15.36 6.58
C GLN A 87 7.39 -13.88 6.84
N GLU A 88 8.39 -13.01 6.90
CA GLU A 88 8.14 -11.56 7.07
C GLU A 88 7.43 -10.95 5.85
N HIS A 89 7.72 -11.49 4.66
CA HIS A 89 7.29 -10.94 3.38
C HIS A 89 5.94 -11.49 2.89
N GLN A 90 5.43 -12.58 3.49
CA GLN A 90 4.15 -13.16 3.09
C GLN A 90 2.97 -12.57 3.87
N PHE A 91 1.84 -12.42 3.20
CA PHE A 91 0.57 -12.06 3.82
C PHE A 91 0.12 -13.07 4.89
N GLN A 92 -0.31 -12.56 6.04
CA GLN A 92 -0.90 -13.29 7.14
C GLN A 92 -2.12 -12.55 7.68
N ILE A 93 -3.31 -13.10 7.47
CA ILE A 93 -4.56 -12.47 7.91
C ILE A 93 -4.63 -12.22 9.43
N GLN A 94 -3.91 -13.00 10.25
CA GLN A 94 -3.83 -12.76 11.69
C GLN A 94 -3.05 -11.48 12.03
N ARG A 95 -1.97 -11.17 11.30
CA ARG A 95 -1.25 -9.90 11.45
C ARG A 95 -2.14 -8.73 11.07
N LEU A 96 -2.94 -8.89 10.01
CA LEU A 96 -3.93 -7.89 9.59
C LEU A 96 -4.97 -7.62 10.69
N ILE A 97 -5.59 -8.69 11.22
CA ILE A 97 -6.57 -8.59 12.30
C ILE A 97 -5.95 -7.91 13.53
N SER A 98 -4.77 -8.36 13.97
CA SER A 98 -4.09 -7.81 15.14
C SER A 98 -3.73 -6.34 14.96
N ALA A 99 -3.25 -5.93 13.78
CA ALA A 99 -2.87 -4.55 13.50
C ALA A 99 -4.08 -3.60 13.53
N PHE A 100 -5.19 -3.94 12.86
CA PHE A 100 -6.41 -3.11 12.88
C PHE A 100 -7.14 -3.15 14.22
N LYS A 101 -7.01 -4.24 14.99
CA LYS A 101 -7.50 -4.27 16.37
C LYS A 101 -6.67 -3.35 17.27
N ALA A 102 -5.35 -3.39 17.14
CA ALA A 102 -4.43 -2.54 17.90
C ALA A 102 -4.44 -1.08 17.45
N SER A 103 -4.98 -0.77 16.27
CA SER A 103 -5.13 0.61 15.81
C SER A 103 -6.27 1.35 16.50
N LEU A 104 -7.06 0.70 17.35
CA LEU A 104 -8.19 1.31 18.05
C LEU A 104 -7.93 1.38 19.56
N THR A 105 -8.05 2.57 20.15
CA THR A 105 -7.96 2.75 21.60
C THR A 105 -9.31 2.46 22.29
N PRO A 106 -9.33 2.28 23.62
CA PRO A 106 -10.59 2.16 24.38
C PRO A 106 -11.54 3.36 24.22
N ASN A 107 -10.99 4.55 23.92
CA ASN A 107 -11.75 5.79 23.72
C ASN A 107 -12.06 6.06 22.24
N GLU A 108 -12.01 5.01 21.40
CA GLU A 108 -12.33 5.08 19.97
C GLU A 108 -11.46 6.05 19.15
N GLN A 109 -10.21 6.25 19.58
CA GLN A 109 -9.21 6.96 18.78
C GLN A 109 -8.46 6.00 17.86
N ILE A 110 -8.14 6.45 16.65
CA ILE A 110 -7.42 5.64 15.67
C ILE A 110 -5.93 5.93 15.77
N LEU A 111 -5.15 4.99 16.33
CA LEU A 111 -3.70 5.05 16.38
C LEU A 111 -3.11 4.83 14.97
N LEU A 112 -2.40 5.83 14.46
CA LEU A 112 -1.85 5.81 13.11
C LEU A 112 -0.81 4.69 12.92
N GLN A 113 0.00 4.40 13.94
CA GLN A 113 0.99 3.31 13.85
C GLN A 113 0.33 1.95 13.56
N GLY A 114 -0.74 1.61 14.29
CA GLY A 114 -1.49 0.36 14.07
C GLY A 114 -2.19 0.37 12.71
N TYR A 115 -2.79 1.50 12.34
CA TYR A 115 -3.46 1.69 11.06
C TYR A 115 -2.51 1.45 9.87
N LEU A 116 -1.32 2.08 9.90
CA LEU A 116 -0.30 1.92 8.85
C LEU A 116 0.29 0.51 8.84
N SER A 117 0.42 -0.13 10.00
CA SER A 117 0.85 -1.54 10.09
C SER A 117 -0.18 -2.47 9.43
N GLY A 118 -1.47 -2.20 9.63
CA GLY A 118 -2.55 -2.91 8.94
C GLY A 118 -2.49 -2.73 7.42
N TRP A 119 -2.22 -1.51 6.96
CA TRP A 119 -2.02 -1.23 5.54
C TRP A 119 -0.80 -1.91 4.92
N LYS A 120 0.32 -1.99 5.63
CA LYS A 120 1.49 -2.77 5.18
C LYS A 120 1.13 -4.25 4.99
N GLU A 121 0.30 -4.81 5.87
CA GLU A 121 -0.17 -6.18 5.72
C GLU A 121 -1.16 -6.32 4.54
N LEU A 122 -2.03 -5.33 4.29
CA LEU A 122 -2.89 -5.28 3.10
C LEU A 122 -2.08 -5.17 1.80
N ILE A 123 -0.93 -4.49 1.80
CA ILE A 123 -0.02 -4.47 0.64
C ILE A 123 0.49 -5.87 0.32
N LYS A 124 0.90 -6.64 1.32
CA LYS A 124 1.31 -8.04 1.11
C LYS A 124 0.17 -8.89 0.53
N PHE A 125 -1.07 -8.63 0.95
CA PHE A 125 -2.24 -9.28 0.35
C PHE A 125 -2.38 -8.91 -1.13
N MET A 126 -2.29 -7.61 -1.48
CA MET A 126 -2.36 -7.15 -2.86
C MET A 126 -1.22 -7.71 -3.73
N ASP A 127 0.00 -7.78 -3.20
CA ASP A 127 1.14 -8.37 -3.91
C ASP A 127 0.95 -9.87 -4.16
N ALA A 128 0.31 -10.57 -3.22
CA ALA A 128 -0.05 -11.99 -3.38
C ALA A 128 -1.13 -12.24 -4.44
N LEU A 129 -1.89 -11.21 -4.87
CA LEU A 129 -2.83 -11.32 -5.99
C LEU A 129 -2.11 -11.41 -7.34
N GLY A 130 -0.83 -11.01 -7.41
CA GLY A 130 0.00 -11.10 -8.61
C GLY A 130 0.43 -9.74 -9.16
N ALA A 131 1.31 -9.79 -10.16
CA ALA A 131 2.05 -8.61 -10.67
C ALA A 131 1.15 -7.48 -11.19
N ALA A 132 -0.08 -7.79 -11.65
CA ALA A 132 -1.03 -6.78 -12.11
C ALA A 132 -1.43 -5.76 -11.03
N PHE A 133 -1.32 -6.14 -9.75
CA PHE A 133 -1.61 -5.28 -8.60
C PHE A 133 -0.41 -4.48 -8.12
N GLY A 134 0.79 -4.72 -8.64
CA GLY A 134 2.03 -4.09 -8.15
C GLY A 134 2.05 -2.56 -8.28
N LEU A 135 1.36 -1.98 -9.27
CA LEU A 135 1.20 -0.52 -9.34
C LEU A 135 0.33 0.02 -8.20
N ILE A 136 -0.74 -0.69 -7.85
CA ILE A 136 -1.66 -0.32 -6.76
C ILE A 136 -0.92 -0.45 -5.41
N SER A 137 -0.16 -1.52 -5.22
CA SER A 137 0.68 -1.73 -4.04
C SER A 137 1.71 -0.60 -3.87
N ARG A 138 2.46 -0.26 -4.93
CA ARG A 138 3.44 0.84 -4.89
C ARG A 138 2.81 2.18 -4.55
N GLU A 139 1.67 2.49 -5.17
CA GLU A 139 0.97 3.76 -4.94
C GLU A 139 0.38 3.85 -3.52
N THR A 140 0.02 2.72 -2.94
CA THR A 140 -0.39 2.61 -1.52
C THR A 140 0.81 2.77 -0.59
N GLN A 141 1.93 2.11 -0.91
CA GLN A 141 3.18 2.21 -0.15
C GLN A 141 3.70 3.67 -0.12
N ASN A 142 3.62 4.39 -1.23
CA ASN A 142 4.00 5.81 -1.30
C ASN A 142 3.20 6.65 -0.28
N LYS A 143 1.90 6.41 -0.14
CA LYS A 143 1.04 7.12 0.83
C LYS A 143 1.39 6.76 2.27
N ILE A 144 1.69 5.49 2.53
CA ILE A 144 2.18 5.06 3.85
C ILE A 144 3.49 5.80 4.18
N SER A 145 4.42 5.87 3.23
CA SER A 145 5.69 6.58 3.41
C SER A 145 5.50 8.07 3.72
N ILE A 146 4.52 8.75 3.08
CA ILE A 146 4.17 10.14 3.41
C ILE A 146 3.67 10.24 4.87
N MET A 147 2.77 9.35 5.28
CA MET A 147 2.25 9.35 6.66
C MET A 147 3.35 9.10 7.69
N GLU A 148 4.26 8.16 7.41
CA GLU A 148 5.39 7.90 8.30
C GLU A 148 6.42 9.03 8.32
N HIS A 149 6.59 9.76 7.21
CA HIS A 149 7.42 10.95 7.18
C HIS A 149 6.87 12.01 8.13
N HIS A 150 5.56 12.26 8.10
CA HIS A 150 4.89 13.15 9.06
C HIS A 150 5.08 12.67 10.51
N GLN A 151 4.97 11.37 10.79
CA GLN A 151 5.22 10.81 12.13
C GLN A 151 6.66 10.98 12.64
N ARG A 152 7.64 11.03 11.72
CA ARG A 152 9.06 11.18 12.04
C ARG A 152 9.55 12.64 12.01
N GLY A 153 8.73 13.56 11.50
CA GLY A 153 9.05 14.99 11.42
C GLY A 153 8.93 15.71 12.77
N GLU A 154 9.24 17.00 12.75
CA GLU A 154 9.20 17.89 13.92
C GLU A 154 7.84 17.84 14.67
N HIS A 155 6.75 17.77 13.91
CA HIS A 155 5.38 17.72 14.43
C HIS A 155 4.85 16.29 14.65
N GLY A 156 5.72 15.27 14.64
CA GLY A 156 5.34 13.85 14.66
C GLY A 156 4.43 13.43 15.81
N HIS A 157 4.51 14.10 16.96
CA HIS A 157 3.65 13.84 18.12
C HIS A 157 2.16 14.13 17.84
N HIS A 158 1.84 15.04 16.91
CA HIS A 158 0.47 15.28 16.46
C HIS A 158 -0.06 14.16 15.55
N TYR A 159 0.82 13.39 14.91
CA TYR A 159 0.49 12.24 14.06
C TYR A 159 0.43 10.91 14.84
N ARG A 160 0.10 10.98 16.13
CA ARG A 160 -0.14 9.78 16.95
C ARG A 160 -1.49 9.13 16.63
N THR A 161 -2.54 9.95 16.53
CA THR A 161 -3.90 9.49 16.20
C THR A 161 -4.43 10.26 15.00
N VAL A 162 -5.43 9.70 14.32
CA VAL A 162 -6.16 10.41 13.26
C VAL A 162 -6.77 11.69 13.82
N GLN A 163 -7.38 11.64 15.00
CA GLN A 163 -8.02 12.78 15.64
C GLN A 163 -7.04 13.92 15.96
N SER A 164 -5.89 13.59 16.55
CA SER A 164 -4.85 14.59 16.86
C SER A 164 -4.24 15.19 15.60
N MET A 165 -4.06 14.39 14.55
CA MET A 165 -3.58 14.85 13.25
C MET A 165 -4.56 15.85 12.63
N VAL A 166 -5.85 15.50 12.57
CA VAL A 166 -6.91 16.35 12.02
C VAL A 166 -6.98 17.68 12.76
N THR A 167 -6.97 17.62 14.11
CA THR A 167 -6.99 18.82 14.95
C THR A 167 -5.79 19.73 14.65
N PHE A 168 -4.60 19.15 14.57
CA PHE A 168 -3.37 19.89 14.29
C PHE A 168 -3.35 20.51 12.89
N GLU A 169 -3.65 19.74 11.84
CA GLU A 169 -3.59 20.24 10.47
C GLU A 169 -4.64 21.32 10.21
N LEU A 170 -5.84 21.21 10.78
CA LEU A 170 -6.87 22.23 10.66
C LEU A 170 -6.48 23.52 11.41
N ALA A 171 -5.99 23.40 12.64
CA ALA A 171 -5.60 24.57 13.45
C ALA A 171 -4.46 25.39 12.82
N ASN A 172 -3.62 24.74 12.01
CA ASN A 172 -2.48 25.36 11.34
C ASN A 172 -2.71 25.63 9.85
N GLY A 173 -3.93 25.44 9.34
CA GLY A 173 -4.26 25.72 7.93
C GLY A 173 -3.53 24.82 6.92
N LEU A 174 -3.13 23.60 7.32
CA LEU A 174 -2.37 22.66 6.49
C LEU A 174 -3.27 21.80 5.57
N VAL A 175 -4.59 21.85 5.76
CA VAL A 175 -5.56 21.10 4.95
C VAL A 175 -6.01 21.94 3.76
N GLY A 176 -5.55 21.57 2.56
CA GLY A 176 -5.98 22.20 1.30
C GLY A 176 -7.38 21.74 0.88
N PHE A 177 -8.42 22.53 1.19
CA PHE A 177 -9.81 22.23 0.80
C PHE A 177 -10.12 22.57 -0.67
N GLN A 178 -9.37 23.50 -1.27
CA GLN A 178 -9.64 23.99 -2.64
C GLN A 178 -8.49 23.67 -3.60
N SER A 179 -7.25 23.88 -3.15
CA SER A 179 -6.03 23.66 -3.94
C SER A 179 -4.94 22.97 -3.13
N LEU A 180 -4.00 22.37 -3.84
CA LEU A 180 -2.75 21.86 -3.29
C LEU A 180 -1.76 23.02 -3.14
N PRO A 181 -1.09 23.17 -2.00
CA PRO A 181 0.16 23.92 -1.96
C PRO A 181 1.15 23.22 -2.90
N GLU A 182 1.64 23.89 -3.94
CA GLU A 182 2.53 23.28 -4.95
C GLU A 182 3.92 22.94 -4.37
N ASP A 183 4.34 23.67 -3.33
CA ASP A 183 5.69 23.59 -2.75
C ASP A 183 5.80 22.67 -1.53
N GLN A 184 4.71 22.01 -1.12
CA GLN A 184 4.68 21.18 0.10
C GLN A 184 4.25 19.75 -0.18
N PRO A 185 4.80 18.76 0.57
CA PRO A 185 4.28 17.40 0.51
C PRO A 185 2.79 17.37 0.87
N PRO A 186 2.00 16.43 0.32
CA PRO A 186 0.59 16.33 0.63
C PRO A 186 0.34 16.23 2.14
N SER A 187 -0.68 16.92 2.64
CA SER A 187 -1.06 16.85 4.06
C SER A 187 -1.40 15.41 4.46
N GLY A 188 -1.22 15.09 5.73
CA GLY A 188 -1.61 13.81 6.31
C GLY A 188 -3.11 13.57 6.19
N CYS A 189 -3.97 14.58 6.42
CA CYS A 189 -5.41 14.44 6.24
C CYS A 189 -5.78 14.05 4.80
N ARG A 190 -5.20 14.73 3.80
CA ARG A 190 -5.43 14.40 2.40
C ARG A 190 -4.93 13.00 2.07
N THR A 191 -3.73 12.65 2.52
CA THR A 191 -3.07 11.36 2.25
C THR A 191 -3.85 10.20 2.86
N LEU A 192 -4.20 10.31 4.14
CA LEU A 192 -4.98 9.32 4.87
C LEU A 192 -6.37 9.14 4.26
N LEU A 193 -7.00 10.19 3.71
CA LEU A 193 -8.30 10.04 3.02
C LEU A 193 -8.23 9.06 1.83
N ARG A 194 -7.12 9.03 1.09
CA ARG A 194 -6.96 8.09 -0.04
C ARG A 194 -6.83 6.67 0.46
N LEU A 195 -6.07 6.46 1.53
CA LEU A 195 -6.00 5.16 2.20
C LEU A 195 -7.38 4.78 2.71
N HIS A 196 -8.08 5.66 3.42
CA HIS A 196 -9.43 5.43 3.95
C HIS A 196 -10.44 4.98 2.88
N ARG A 197 -10.49 5.65 1.73
CA ARG A 197 -11.34 5.25 0.60
C ARG A 197 -10.94 3.87 0.05
N ALA A 198 -9.64 3.58 -0.06
CA ALA A 198 -9.15 2.28 -0.48
C ALA A 198 -9.44 1.17 0.55
N LEU A 199 -9.50 1.51 1.84
CA LEU A 199 -9.86 0.59 2.91
C LEU A 199 -11.28 0.05 2.67
N LYS A 200 -12.19 0.92 2.26
CA LYS A 200 -13.58 0.53 1.97
C LYS A 200 -13.67 -0.46 0.82
N TRP A 201 -12.89 -0.22 -0.25
CA TRP A 201 -12.82 -1.15 -1.37
C TRP A 201 -12.36 -2.54 -0.92
N LEU A 202 -11.29 -2.62 -0.11
CA LEU A 202 -10.79 -3.88 0.41
C LEU A 202 -11.81 -4.56 1.34
N GLU A 203 -12.45 -3.81 2.24
CA GLU A 203 -13.52 -4.33 3.12
C GLU A 203 -14.65 -4.96 2.30
N LEU A 204 -15.16 -4.26 1.28
CA LEU A 204 -16.23 -4.74 0.41
C LEU A 204 -15.80 -5.96 -0.41
N PHE A 205 -14.58 -5.95 -0.96
CA PHE A 205 -14.06 -7.08 -1.70
C PHE A 205 -13.92 -8.34 -0.82
N LEU A 206 -13.34 -8.20 0.37
CA LEU A 206 -13.20 -9.31 1.32
C LEU A 206 -14.57 -9.81 1.79
N HIS A 207 -15.55 -8.92 1.98
CA HIS A 207 -16.92 -9.30 2.29
C HIS A 207 -17.54 -10.14 1.18
N LYS A 208 -17.48 -9.67 -0.07
CA LYS A 208 -17.97 -10.41 -1.25
C LYS A 208 -17.29 -11.76 -1.38
N LEU A 209 -15.97 -11.84 -1.20
CA LEU A 209 -15.22 -13.10 -1.22
C LEU A 209 -15.75 -14.08 -0.16
N ARG A 210 -15.96 -13.60 1.08
CA ARG A 210 -16.45 -14.42 2.20
C ARG A 210 -17.86 -14.97 1.94
N THR A 211 -18.75 -14.18 1.37
CA THR A 211 -20.16 -14.55 1.14
C THR A 211 -20.41 -15.18 -0.24
N SER A 212 -19.36 -15.33 -1.05
CA SER A 212 -19.48 -15.89 -2.39
C SER A 212 -19.73 -17.40 -2.40
N LYS A 213 -20.50 -17.84 -3.41
CA LYS A 213 -20.63 -19.26 -3.78
C LYS A 213 -19.30 -19.81 -4.28
N LYS A 214 -19.17 -21.14 -4.31
CA LYS A 214 -17.92 -21.84 -4.70
C LYS A 214 -17.44 -21.50 -6.12
N ASP A 215 -18.37 -21.20 -7.01
CA ASP A 215 -18.19 -20.84 -8.42
C ASP A 215 -18.13 -19.31 -8.66
N GLY A 216 -18.12 -18.50 -7.60
CA GLY A 216 -18.08 -17.04 -7.73
C GLY A 216 -16.78 -16.54 -8.35
N ASP A 217 -16.89 -15.57 -9.25
CA ASP A 217 -15.75 -14.92 -9.94
C ASP A 217 -15.15 -13.77 -9.11
N PRO A 218 -13.90 -13.90 -8.63
CA PRO A 218 -13.25 -12.82 -7.88
C PRO A 218 -13.00 -11.56 -8.70
N SER A 219 -12.86 -11.66 -10.01
CA SER A 219 -12.68 -10.51 -10.91
C SER A 219 -13.91 -9.61 -10.86
N GLN A 220 -15.10 -10.20 -11.01
CA GLN A 220 -16.37 -9.51 -10.85
C GLN A 220 -16.54 -8.92 -9.43
N MET A 221 -16.26 -9.69 -8.38
CA MET A 221 -16.36 -9.20 -7.00
C MET A 221 -15.47 -7.98 -6.74
N CYS A 222 -14.24 -8.04 -7.22
CA CYS A 222 -13.25 -6.97 -7.09
C CYS A 222 -13.68 -5.71 -7.86
N ALA A 223 -14.18 -5.90 -9.09
CA ALA A 223 -14.70 -4.82 -9.93
C ALA A 223 -15.94 -4.13 -9.34
N GLU A 224 -16.87 -4.90 -8.75
CA GLU A 224 -18.05 -4.36 -8.08
C GLU A 224 -17.68 -3.55 -6.84
N ALA A 225 -16.82 -4.09 -5.98
CA ALA A 225 -16.33 -3.37 -4.81
C ALA A 225 -15.61 -2.07 -5.21
N TYR A 226 -14.83 -2.10 -6.29
CA TYR A 226 -14.12 -0.92 -6.78
C TYR A 226 -15.09 0.14 -7.29
N ARG A 227 -16.12 -0.28 -8.03
CA ARG A 227 -17.15 0.63 -8.57
C ARG A 227 -17.86 1.39 -7.44
N GLU A 228 -18.11 0.72 -6.32
CA GLU A 228 -18.78 1.30 -5.16
C GLU A 228 -17.87 2.25 -4.38
N ALA A 229 -16.64 1.83 -4.05
CA ALA A 229 -15.81 2.56 -3.09
C ALA A 229 -14.79 3.54 -3.69
N LEU A 230 -14.25 3.25 -4.89
CA LEU A 230 -13.08 3.96 -5.42
C LEU A 230 -13.30 4.61 -6.78
N ALA A 231 -14.14 4.02 -7.63
CA ALA A 231 -14.40 4.56 -8.96
C ALA A 231 -14.85 6.04 -8.96
N PRO A 232 -15.71 6.51 -8.02
CA PRO A 232 -16.12 7.92 -7.98
C PRO A 232 -14.94 8.89 -7.90
N TYR A 233 -13.84 8.49 -7.26
CA TYR A 233 -12.66 9.32 -7.02
C TYR A 233 -11.56 9.17 -8.07
N HIS A 234 -11.72 8.24 -9.02
CA HIS A 234 -10.72 7.96 -10.04
C HIS A 234 -11.12 8.54 -11.40
N ARG A 235 -10.14 9.11 -12.10
CA ARG A 235 -10.29 9.55 -13.50
C ARG A 235 -10.61 8.36 -14.40
N TRP A 236 -11.29 8.61 -15.52
CA TRP A 236 -11.71 7.56 -16.45
C TRP A 236 -10.58 6.58 -16.83
N TRP A 237 -9.40 7.09 -17.19
CA TRP A 237 -8.27 6.23 -17.58
C TRP A 237 -7.75 5.35 -16.43
N VAL A 238 -7.82 5.82 -15.19
CA VAL A 238 -7.46 5.02 -14.00
C VAL A 238 -8.45 3.86 -13.86
N ARG A 239 -9.75 4.12 -14.07
CA ARG A 239 -10.78 3.08 -14.03
C ARG A 239 -10.52 1.99 -15.07
N GLN A 240 -10.09 2.37 -16.28
CA GLN A 240 -9.74 1.41 -17.32
C GLN A 240 -8.50 0.56 -16.95
N ALA A 241 -7.45 1.20 -16.44
CA ALA A 241 -6.24 0.48 -16.02
C ALA A 241 -6.54 -0.52 -14.89
N VAL A 242 -7.34 -0.10 -13.91
CA VAL A 242 -7.76 -0.95 -12.79
C VAL A 242 -8.66 -2.10 -13.26
N ALA A 243 -9.59 -1.85 -14.18
CA ALA A 243 -10.42 -2.91 -14.76
C ALA A 243 -9.58 -3.99 -15.46
N LEU A 244 -8.49 -3.61 -16.15
CA LEU A 244 -7.56 -4.57 -16.73
C LEU A 244 -6.82 -5.39 -15.67
N ALA A 245 -6.41 -4.77 -14.56
CA ALA A 245 -5.76 -5.48 -13.45
C ALA A 245 -6.69 -6.54 -12.83
N PHE A 246 -7.99 -6.28 -12.76
CA PHE A 246 -8.97 -7.23 -12.22
C PHE A 246 -9.14 -8.48 -13.07
N LEU A 247 -8.86 -8.44 -14.37
CA LEU A 247 -8.87 -9.64 -15.22
C LEU A 247 -7.76 -10.63 -14.85
N ALA A 248 -6.73 -10.18 -14.14
CA ALA A 248 -5.63 -11.01 -13.65
C ALA A 248 -5.85 -11.49 -12.20
N MET A 249 -7.08 -11.39 -11.68
CA MET A 249 -7.40 -11.89 -10.35
C MET A 249 -7.17 -13.41 -10.25
N PRO A 250 -6.59 -13.90 -9.14
CA PRO A 250 -6.53 -15.33 -8.87
C PRO A 250 -7.92 -15.94 -8.77
N SER A 251 -7.99 -17.26 -8.94
CA SER A 251 -9.22 -18.02 -8.69
C SER A 251 -9.63 -17.90 -7.21
N ARG A 252 -10.92 -18.10 -6.94
CA ARG A 252 -11.46 -18.09 -5.57
C ARG A 252 -10.72 -19.07 -4.65
N GLN A 253 -10.37 -20.25 -5.17
CA GLN A 253 -9.63 -21.25 -4.41
C GLN A 253 -8.22 -20.76 -4.01
N GLU A 254 -7.52 -20.10 -4.93
CA GLU A 254 -6.20 -19.52 -4.67
C GLU A 254 -6.29 -18.37 -3.65
N LEU A 255 -7.32 -17.52 -3.73
CA LEU A 255 -7.55 -16.48 -2.72
C LEU A 255 -7.72 -17.06 -1.32
N TYR A 256 -8.47 -18.15 -1.17
CA TYR A 256 -8.59 -18.82 0.13
C TYR A 256 -7.27 -19.45 0.59
N ARG A 257 -6.41 -19.92 -0.31
CA ARG A 257 -5.06 -20.40 0.06
C ARG A 257 -4.17 -19.25 0.55
N ILE A 258 -4.27 -18.07 -0.07
CA ILE A 258 -3.59 -16.84 0.39
C ILE A 258 -4.08 -16.45 1.78
N VAL A 259 -5.40 -16.47 2.01
CA VAL A 259 -6.01 -16.10 3.29
C VAL A 259 -5.71 -17.10 4.41
N SER A 260 -5.87 -18.40 4.12
CA SER A 260 -5.62 -19.45 5.10
C SER A 260 -5.23 -20.77 4.41
N PRO A 261 -3.99 -21.25 4.60
CA PRO A 261 -3.59 -22.56 4.07
C PRO A 261 -4.34 -23.72 4.75
N LYS A 262 -5.01 -23.46 5.87
CA LYS A 262 -5.78 -24.44 6.66
C LYS A 262 -7.20 -24.68 6.12
N GLY A 263 -7.52 -24.13 4.94
CA GLY A 263 -8.77 -24.41 4.22
C GLY A 263 -9.82 -23.30 4.30
N GLU A 264 -10.83 -23.42 3.45
CA GLU A 264 -11.83 -22.38 3.19
C GLU A 264 -12.64 -21.98 4.43
N GLN A 265 -13.13 -22.94 5.22
CA GLN A 265 -13.95 -22.64 6.42
C GLN A 265 -13.19 -21.76 7.42
N LYS A 266 -11.92 -22.09 7.67
CA LYS A 266 -11.06 -21.27 8.53
C LYS A 266 -10.79 -19.91 7.90
N GLY A 267 -10.56 -19.87 6.59
CA GLY A 267 -10.42 -18.63 5.83
C GLY A 267 -11.64 -17.72 5.96
N GLN A 268 -12.86 -18.25 5.84
CA GLN A 268 -14.10 -17.48 6.02
C GLN A 268 -14.24 -16.90 7.42
N ALA A 269 -13.91 -17.67 8.46
CA ALA A 269 -13.93 -17.19 9.84
C ALA A 269 -12.89 -16.07 10.07
N MET A 270 -11.69 -16.21 9.52
CA MET A 270 -10.65 -15.18 9.57
C MET A 270 -11.06 -13.92 8.79
N LEU A 271 -11.67 -14.07 7.61
CA LEU A 271 -12.22 -12.95 6.84
C LEU A 271 -13.30 -12.22 7.63
N LEU A 272 -14.23 -12.94 8.29
CA LEU A 272 -15.25 -12.32 9.13
C LEU A 272 -14.62 -11.44 10.22
N ALA A 273 -13.62 -11.96 10.93
CA ALA A 273 -12.91 -11.20 11.95
C ALA A 273 -12.17 -9.99 11.36
N ALA A 274 -11.48 -10.14 10.23
CA ALA A 274 -10.79 -9.04 9.56
C ALA A 274 -11.77 -7.94 9.13
N ILE A 275 -12.87 -8.30 8.47
CA ILE A 275 -13.90 -7.36 8.01
C ILE A 275 -14.50 -6.59 9.19
N GLY A 276 -14.78 -7.26 10.32
CA GLY A 276 -15.31 -6.59 11.51
C GLY A 276 -14.38 -5.50 12.05
N ASN A 277 -13.07 -5.76 12.09
CA ASN A 277 -12.08 -4.76 12.54
C ASN A 277 -11.91 -3.63 11.51
N LEU A 278 -11.84 -3.97 10.22
CA LEU A 278 -11.75 -2.98 9.13
C LEU A 278 -12.95 -2.03 9.14
N ALA A 279 -14.17 -2.57 9.24
CA ALA A 279 -15.40 -1.78 9.26
C ALA A 279 -15.45 -0.83 10.47
N ARG A 280 -15.01 -1.28 11.66
CA ARG A 280 -14.98 -0.41 12.85
C ARG A 280 -14.01 0.75 12.69
N VAL A 281 -12.79 0.47 12.23
CA VAL A 281 -11.77 1.51 11.98
C VAL A 281 -12.21 2.46 10.86
N TYR A 282 -12.82 1.92 9.81
CA TYR A 282 -13.40 2.70 8.72
C TYR A 282 -14.48 3.64 9.24
N ASN A 283 -15.48 3.14 9.98
CA ASN A 283 -16.60 3.97 10.44
C ASN A 283 -16.16 5.13 11.33
N ILE A 284 -15.24 4.89 12.27
CA ILE A 284 -14.69 5.94 13.14
C ILE A 284 -13.91 6.98 12.31
N THR A 285 -13.06 6.52 11.38
CA THR A 285 -12.32 7.43 10.49
C THR A 285 -13.28 8.23 9.61
N GLN A 286 -14.32 7.59 9.09
CA GLN A 286 -15.37 8.21 8.28
C GLN A 286 -16.07 9.33 9.06
N GLU A 287 -16.43 9.09 10.32
CA GLU A 287 -17.07 10.08 11.19
C GLU A 287 -16.16 11.28 11.48
N VAL A 288 -14.87 11.02 11.76
CA VAL A 288 -13.87 12.09 11.95
C VAL A 288 -13.77 12.97 10.70
N TYR A 289 -13.73 12.39 9.50
CA TYR A 289 -13.67 13.19 8.27
C TYR A 289 -14.98 13.90 7.94
N ALA A 290 -16.12 13.24 8.17
CA ALA A 290 -17.44 13.81 7.92
C ALA A 290 -17.72 15.03 8.80
N SER A 291 -17.41 14.94 10.10
CA SER A 291 -17.62 16.01 11.07
C SER A 291 -16.82 17.29 10.77
N HIS A 292 -15.76 17.20 9.97
CA HIS A 292 -14.90 18.32 9.58
C HIS A 292 -15.03 18.68 8.09
N GLY A 293 -16.01 18.12 7.36
CA GLY A 293 -16.21 18.42 5.94
C GLY A 293 -15.07 17.98 5.02
N MET A 294 -14.28 16.98 5.43
CA MET A 294 -13.05 16.56 4.74
C MET A 294 -13.25 15.35 3.81
N LEU A 295 -14.48 14.87 3.61
CA LEU A 295 -14.73 13.69 2.77
C LEU A 295 -14.43 13.92 1.29
N GLU A 296 -14.35 15.17 0.84
CA GLU A 296 -14.14 15.56 -0.56
C GLU A 296 -12.82 16.31 -0.77
N LEU A 297 -11.83 16.16 0.11
CA LEU A 297 -10.53 16.80 -0.08
C LEU A 297 -9.96 16.45 -1.48
N PRO A 298 -9.52 17.47 -2.26
CA PRO A 298 -9.02 17.31 -3.63
C PRO A 298 -7.82 16.38 -3.64
#